data_AF-A0AAF0UZV5-F1
#
_entry.id   AF-A0AAF0UZV5-F1
#
_cell.length_a   1.000
_cell.length_b   1.000
_cell.length_c   1.000
_cell.angle_alpha   90.00
_cell.angle_beta   90.00
_cell.angle_gamma   90.00
#
_symmetry.space_group_name_H-M   'P 1'
#
loop_
_entity.id
_entity.type
_entity.pdbx_description
1 polymer ?
#
loop_
_entity_poly.entity_id
_entity_poly.type
_entity_poly.pdbx_seq_one_letter_code
_entity_poly.pdbx_strand_id
1 'polypeptide(L)'
;MQNDFLPNFILCNTTQRFVRSARVPPVPVQKPSVPYAKPNFYCGTPDLNSAYQSFARLYCGFFGVPHTFSLVKLLGSRSLPWLIRALLDNISNKITTVEPMITGLQEALPKSIGLLPFDGGISGCMRLAKEHLSCWHSKSELKAEVLCGIKEIGSVLYWMGLLDIVLREVDTRQFMQTAPWLGLIPGADGQILHSQEGGDSPMVTLFKSATTATMSNPNCKNPTSFHTISRQAEAADLLYKANINTGSVLEYALAFTSAALDKYCSKWSAAPKTGFIDITTSKDFYRIFSGLQIEYLEESVQLQSNTYEMLGDSVAWGGCTIIYLLGQQLHFELFDFSHQVLNVAEVESVAISPTQKNPNFLQGIEGLLEAMKKARRLNNHVFSMLKARCPLEDKQACAIKQSGAPLHRIKFENTVSAFETLPQKGA
;
A
#
# COMPACT_ATOMS: atom_id res chain seq x y z
N MET A 1 -12.12 -1.46 10.98
CA MET A 1 -11.11 -0.78 10.11
C MET A 1 -11.29 0.75 10.14
N GLN A 2 -12.42 1.29 9.66
CA GLN A 2 -12.63 2.74 9.53
C GLN A 2 -12.61 3.52 10.86
N ASN A 3 -13.35 3.07 11.88
CA ASN A 3 -13.56 3.88 13.09
C ASN A 3 -12.39 3.83 14.11
N ASP A 4 -11.39 2.97 13.90
CA ASP A 4 -10.32 2.76 14.90
C ASP A 4 -8.97 2.53 14.25
N PHE A 5 -8.86 1.53 13.37
CA PHE A 5 -7.59 1.14 12.78
C PHE A 5 -6.97 2.24 11.93
N LEU A 6 -7.70 2.74 10.92
CA LEU A 6 -7.19 3.77 10.00
C LEU A 6 -6.81 5.10 10.70
N PRO A 7 -7.65 5.68 11.58
CA PRO A 7 -7.29 6.91 12.27
C PRO A 7 -6.18 6.70 13.31
N ASN A 8 -6.25 5.64 14.13
CA ASN A 8 -5.45 5.56 15.36
C ASN A 8 -4.14 4.74 15.24
N PHE A 9 -3.93 3.97 14.17
CA PHE A 9 -2.74 3.14 14.01
C PHE A 9 -1.73 3.76 13.04
N ILE A 10 -0.44 3.60 13.36
CA ILE A 10 0.67 4.12 12.59
C ILE A 10 1.51 2.95 12.09
N LEU A 11 1.95 3.00 10.84
CA LEU A 11 2.78 1.96 10.24
C LEU A 11 4.24 2.13 10.64
N CYS A 12 4.87 1.02 11.02
CA CYS A 12 6.32 0.87 11.03
C CYS A 12 6.72 -0.11 9.93
N ASN A 13 7.30 0.41 8.84
CA ASN A 13 7.66 -0.38 7.66
C ASN A 13 8.70 -1.45 8.00
N THR A 14 9.68 -1.15 8.87
CA THR A 14 10.74 -2.07 9.27
C THR A 14 10.21 -3.31 9.98
N THR A 15 9.20 -3.16 10.84
CA THR A 15 8.61 -4.29 11.57
C THR A 15 7.41 -4.91 10.84
N GLN A 16 6.95 -4.28 9.75
CA GLN A 16 5.73 -4.62 9.02
C GLN A 16 4.49 -4.69 9.94
N ARG A 17 4.44 -3.77 10.91
CA ARG A 17 3.38 -3.72 11.93
C ARG A 17 2.79 -2.33 12.02
N PHE A 18 1.49 -2.31 12.23
CA PHE A 18 0.74 -1.16 12.66
C PHE A 18 0.69 -1.14 14.19
N VAL A 19 1.08 -0.04 14.81
CA VAL A 19 0.99 0.15 16.26
C VAL A 19 0.08 1.33 16.56
N ARG A 20 -0.58 1.35 17.72
CA ARG A 20 -1.36 2.52 18.10
C ARG A 20 -0.44 3.71 18.32
N SER A 21 -0.84 4.88 17.84
CA SER A 21 -0.11 6.09 18.18
C SER A 21 -0.26 6.37 19.68
N ALA A 22 0.86 6.54 20.38
CA ALA A 22 0.89 6.88 21.81
C ALA A 22 0.55 8.37 22.04
N ARG A 23 0.80 9.17 21.00
CA ARG A 23 0.30 10.52 20.80
C ARG A 23 -0.85 10.43 19.79
N VAL A 24 -2.08 10.45 20.28
CA VAL A 24 -3.38 10.80 19.65
C VAL A 24 -4.38 10.44 20.75
N PRO A 25 -5.19 11.37 21.29
CA PRO A 25 -6.33 11.01 22.12
C PRO A 25 -7.18 10.05 21.29
N PRO A 26 -7.27 8.75 21.64
CA PRO A 26 -7.92 7.78 20.79
C PRO A 26 -9.32 8.31 20.49
N VAL A 27 -9.68 8.43 19.20
CA VAL A 27 -11.06 8.76 18.84
C VAL A 27 -11.94 7.80 19.65
N PRO A 28 -12.79 8.28 20.57
CA PRO A 28 -13.39 7.40 21.57
C PRO A 28 -14.28 6.38 20.87
N VAL A 29 -13.81 5.15 20.77
CA VAL A 29 -14.63 4.05 20.27
C VAL A 29 -15.40 3.52 21.46
N GLN A 30 -16.67 3.92 21.59
CA GLN A 30 -17.56 3.38 22.61
C GLN A 30 -17.78 1.89 22.32
N LYS A 31 -17.05 1.03 23.02
CA LYS A 31 -17.22 -0.42 22.93
C LYS A 31 -18.33 -0.85 23.88
N PRO A 32 -19.30 -1.67 23.42
CA PRO A 32 -20.28 -2.24 24.32
C PRO A 32 -19.57 -3.12 25.37
N SER A 33 -20.11 -3.14 26.59
CA SER A 33 -19.61 -4.05 27.61
C SER A 33 -19.81 -5.50 27.18
N VAL A 34 -18.80 -6.34 27.40
CA VAL A 34 -18.93 -7.78 27.15
C VAL A 34 -19.78 -8.37 28.27
N PRO A 35 -20.90 -9.05 27.96
CA PRO A 35 -21.73 -9.68 28.98
C PRO A 35 -20.96 -10.80 29.68
N TYR A 36 -21.19 -10.97 30.97
CA TYR A 36 -20.59 -12.05 31.74
C TYR A 36 -21.05 -13.42 31.23
N ALA A 37 -20.11 -14.34 31.00
CA ALA A 37 -20.40 -15.74 30.74
C ALA A 37 -19.59 -16.64 31.68
N LYS A 38 -20.13 -17.84 31.97
CA LYS A 38 -19.44 -18.84 32.78
C LYS A 38 -18.15 -19.31 32.06
N PRO A 39 -17.09 -19.71 32.80
CA PRO A 39 -15.82 -20.15 32.21
C PRO A 39 -15.96 -21.25 31.13
N ASN A 40 -16.94 -22.13 31.28
CA ASN A 40 -17.23 -23.22 30.34
C ASN A 40 -17.67 -22.74 28.94
N PHE A 41 -18.14 -21.49 28.80
CA PHE A 41 -18.44 -20.87 27.51
C PHE A 41 -17.22 -20.23 26.83
N TYR A 42 -16.06 -20.22 27.50
CA TYR A 42 -14.80 -19.71 26.98
C TYR A 42 -13.80 -20.86 26.78
N CYS A 43 -12.73 -20.93 27.57
CA CYS A 43 -11.66 -21.93 27.48
C CYS A 43 -11.83 -23.08 28.49
N GLY A 44 -13.00 -23.23 29.11
CA GLY A 44 -13.28 -24.32 30.04
C GLY A 44 -13.22 -23.86 31.51
N THR A 45 -12.02 -23.64 32.05
CA THR A 45 -11.83 -23.25 33.47
C THR A 45 -11.31 -21.81 33.61
N PRO A 46 -11.44 -21.17 34.80
CA PRO A 46 -10.84 -19.85 35.05
C PRO A 46 -9.33 -19.81 34.78
N ASP A 47 -8.60 -20.87 35.14
CA ASP A 47 -7.16 -20.95 34.92
C ASP A 47 -6.82 -21.01 33.43
N LEU A 48 -7.57 -21.79 32.64
CA LEU A 48 -7.42 -21.83 31.19
C LEU A 48 -7.77 -20.50 30.54
N ASN A 49 -8.84 -19.83 30.99
CA ASN A 49 -9.19 -18.49 30.52
C ASN A 49 -8.04 -17.49 30.75
N SER A 50 -7.43 -17.51 31.94
CA SER A 50 -6.29 -16.65 32.28
C SER A 50 -5.05 -16.96 31.42
N ALA A 51 -4.78 -18.25 31.17
CA ALA A 51 -3.67 -18.68 30.31
C ALA A 51 -3.87 -18.21 28.86
N TYR A 52 -5.04 -18.46 28.26
CA TYR A 52 -5.35 -18.01 26.90
C TYR A 52 -5.40 -16.49 26.78
N GLN A 53 -5.89 -15.78 27.81
CA GLN A 53 -5.87 -14.32 27.84
C GLN A 53 -4.42 -13.79 27.84
N SER A 54 -3.54 -14.41 28.60
CA SER A 54 -2.12 -14.04 28.64
C SER A 54 -1.43 -14.26 27.29
N PHE A 55 -1.77 -15.34 26.59
CA PHE A 55 -1.31 -15.57 25.22
C PHE A 55 -1.86 -14.52 24.23
N ALA A 56 -3.16 -14.23 24.30
CA ALA A 56 -3.81 -13.25 23.43
C ALA A 56 -3.26 -11.82 23.61
N ARG A 57 -2.81 -11.47 24.83
CA ARG A 57 -2.17 -10.16 25.11
C ARG A 57 -0.89 -9.92 24.31
N LEU A 58 -0.19 -10.97 23.87
CA LEU A 58 0.98 -10.82 23.00
C LEU A 58 0.65 -10.17 21.65
N TYR A 59 -0.63 -10.23 21.23
CA TYR A 59 -1.11 -9.72 19.95
C TYR A 59 -1.88 -8.40 20.08
N CYS A 60 -2.14 -7.88 21.28
CA CYS A 60 -2.97 -6.68 21.44
C CYS A 60 -2.23 -5.36 21.18
N GLY A 61 -0.90 -5.36 21.18
CA GLY A 61 -0.07 -4.17 21.01
C GLY A 61 0.16 -3.73 19.56
N PHE A 62 -0.25 -4.54 18.58
CA PHE A 62 -0.02 -4.25 17.17
C PHE A 62 -1.06 -4.92 16.27
N PHE A 63 -1.03 -4.56 14.99
CA PHE A 63 -1.75 -5.24 13.91
C PHE A 63 -0.78 -5.53 12.76
N GLY A 64 -0.89 -6.69 12.11
CA GLY A 64 0.10 -7.17 11.12
C GLY A 64 -0.22 -8.57 10.61
N VAL A 65 0.76 -9.24 9.99
CA VAL A 65 0.59 -10.53 9.29
C VAL A 65 -0.22 -11.59 10.07
N PRO A 66 0.04 -11.88 11.37
CA PRO A 66 -0.73 -12.88 12.13
C PRO A 66 -2.24 -12.56 12.22
N HIS A 67 -2.56 -11.26 12.29
CA HIS A 67 -3.94 -10.78 12.34
C HIS A 67 -4.60 -10.89 10.97
N THR A 68 -3.86 -10.61 9.91
CA THR A 68 -4.33 -10.78 8.53
C THR A 68 -4.63 -12.25 8.23
N PHE A 69 -3.79 -13.21 8.67
CA PHE A 69 -4.12 -14.64 8.60
C PHE A 69 -5.44 -14.99 9.28
N SER A 70 -5.63 -14.46 10.49
CA SER A 70 -6.86 -14.69 11.25
C SER A 70 -8.09 -14.11 10.54
N LEU A 71 -7.96 -12.92 9.95
CA LEU A 71 -9.02 -12.29 9.16
C LEU A 71 -9.37 -13.10 7.91
N VAL A 72 -8.38 -13.53 7.13
CA VAL A 72 -8.61 -14.35 5.92
C VAL A 72 -9.31 -15.66 6.30
N LYS A 73 -8.86 -16.33 7.36
CA LYS A 73 -9.46 -17.59 7.83
C LYS A 73 -10.90 -17.41 8.31
N LEU A 74 -11.22 -16.31 9.00
CA LEU A 74 -12.55 -16.06 9.55
C LEU A 74 -13.55 -15.57 8.49
N LEU A 75 -13.12 -14.70 7.58
CA LEU A 75 -13.99 -14.15 6.53
C LEU A 75 -14.19 -15.13 5.37
N GLY A 76 -13.15 -15.90 5.03
CA GLY A 76 -13.15 -16.79 3.87
C GLY A 76 -13.33 -16.06 2.54
N SER A 77 -13.39 -16.85 1.46
CA SER A 77 -13.50 -16.33 0.08
C SER A 77 -14.81 -15.57 -0.20
N ARG A 78 -15.87 -15.82 0.58
CA ARG A 78 -17.17 -15.19 0.39
C ARG A 78 -17.23 -13.76 0.90
N SER A 79 -16.68 -13.49 2.08
CA SER A 79 -16.82 -12.19 2.75
C SER A 79 -15.60 -11.28 2.57
N LEU A 80 -14.42 -11.84 2.30
CA LEU A 80 -13.20 -11.07 2.09
C LEU A 80 -13.30 -10.03 0.95
N PRO A 81 -13.90 -10.33 -0.22
CA PRO A 81 -14.05 -9.35 -1.30
C PRO A 81 -14.86 -8.11 -0.88
N TRP A 82 -15.86 -8.27 0.00
CA TRP A 82 -16.64 -7.14 0.52
C TRP A 82 -15.81 -6.20 1.39
N LEU A 83 -14.92 -6.76 2.22
CA LEU A 83 -13.98 -5.96 3.00
C LEU A 83 -13.00 -5.20 2.09
N ILE A 84 -12.45 -5.88 1.08
CA ILE A 84 -11.57 -5.25 0.09
C ILE A 84 -12.30 -4.10 -0.60
N ARG A 85 -13.51 -4.33 -1.10
CA ARG A 85 -14.31 -3.31 -1.78
C ARG A 85 -14.58 -2.10 -0.90
N ALA A 86 -14.99 -2.31 0.36
CA ALA A 86 -15.25 -1.23 1.30
C ALA A 86 -14.01 -0.37 1.60
N LEU A 87 -12.83 -0.99 1.64
CA LEU A 87 -11.56 -0.28 1.83
C LEU A 87 -11.13 0.49 0.57
N LEU A 88 -11.40 -0.04 -0.62
CA LEU A 88 -11.19 0.70 -1.87
C LEU A 88 -12.14 1.89 -2.00
N ASP A 89 -13.41 1.73 -1.62
CA ASP A 89 -14.35 2.86 -1.53
C ASP A 89 -13.86 3.91 -0.53
N ASN A 90 -13.27 3.48 0.60
CA ASN A 90 -12.63 4.41 1.53
C ASN A 90 -11.48 5.21 0.89
N ILE A 91 -10.63 4.58 0.07
CA ILE A 91 -9.58 5.28 -0.68
C ILE A 91 -10.21 6.33 -1.61
N SER A 92 -11.21 5.94 -2.42
CA SER A 92 -11.85 6.88 -3.35
C SER A 92 -12.48 8.05 -2.58
N ASN A 93 -13.16 7.79 -1.48
CA ASN A 93 -13.78 8.81 -0.64
C ASN A 93 -12.73 9.74 -0.05
N LYS A 94 -11.62 9.22 0.48
CA LYS A 94 -10.53 10.03 1.04
C LYS A 94 -9.88 10.90 -0.02
N ILE A 95 -9.63 10.38 -1.23
CA ILE A 95 -9.14 11.18 -2.38
C ILE A 95 -10.09 12.36 -2.66
N THR A 96 -11.40 12.10 -2.73
CA THR A 96 -12.41 13.15 -2.92
C THR A 96 -12.43 14.17 -1.78
N THR A 97 -12.28 13.74 -0.53
CA THR A 97 -12.25 14.63 0.63
C THR A 97 -10.99 15.51 0.67
N VAL A 98 -9.81 14.95 0.36
CA VAL A 98 -8.55 15.70 0.41
C VAL A 98 -8.38 16.64 -0.78
N GLU A 99 -9.09 16.44 -1.89
CA GLU A 99 -8.94 17.28 -3.08
C GLU A 99 -9.19 18.78 -2.86
N PRO A 100 -10.33 19.23 -2.31
CA PRO A 100 -10.52 20.66 -2.06
C PRO A 100 -9.48 21.22 -1.08
N MET A 101 -8.96 20.39 -0.17
CA MET A 101 -7.93 20.80 0.78
C MET A 101 -6.57 20.99 0.09
N ILE A 102 -6.19 20.06 -0.79
CA ILE A 102 -5.00 20.17 -1.65
C ILE A 102 -5.12 21.40 -2.55
N THR A 103 -6.28 21.63 -3.16
CA THR A 103 -6.54 22.83 -3.97
C THR A 103 -6.34 24.10 -3.15
N GLY A 104 -6.85 24.14 -1.90
CA GLY A 104 -6.61 25.27 -1.00
C GLY A 104 -5.14 25.50 -0.62
N LEU A 105 -4.31 24.45 -0.61
CA LEU A 105 -2.85 24.57 -0.44
C LEU A 105 -2.16 25.03 -1.74
N GLN A 106 -2.57 24.49 -2.89
CA GLN A 106 -2.06 24.86 -4.23
C GLN A 106 -2.28 26.35 -4.52
N GLU A 107 -3.45 26.89 -4.17
CA GLU A 107 -3.79 28.30 -4.42
C GLU A 107 -3.00 29.27 -3.54
N ALA A 108 -2.53 28.81 -2.37
CA ALA A 108 -1.73 29.62 -1.46
C ALA A 108 -0.25 29.68 -1.87
N LEU A 109 0.25 28.69 -2.61
CA LEU A 109 1.65 28.63 -3.01
C LEU A 109 2.03 29.73 -4.01
N PRO A 110 3.32 30.13 -4.04
CA PRO A 110 3.85 31.02 -5.08
C PRO A 110 3.56 30.52 -6.49
N LYS A 111 3.44 31.44 -7.46
CA LYS A 111 3.19 31.09 -8.88
C LYS A 111 4.28 30.21 -9.50
N SER A 112 5.50 30.32 -9.00
CA SER A 112 6.67 29.56 -9.46
C SER A 112 7.60 29.29 -8.28
N ILE A 113 8.07 28.05 -8.16
CA ILE A 113 9.06 27.64 -7.15
C ILE A 113 10.27 27.07 -7.90
N GLY A 114 11.41 27.77 -7.82
CA GLY A 114 12.66 27.34 -8.45
C GLY A 114 13.42 26.29 -7.64
N LEU A 115 14.61 25.94 -8.13
CA LEU A 115 15.57 25.13 -7.39
C LEU A 115 16.20 25.94 -6.24
N LEU A 116 16.53 25.26 -5.15
CA LEU A 116 17.27 25.85 -4.04
C LEU A 116 18.74 26.07 -4.46
N PRO A 117 19.29 27.29 -4.31
CA PRO A 117 20.67 27.59 -4.69
C PRO A 117 21.67 26.97 -3.71
N PHE A 118 22.80 26.48 -4.22
CA PHE A 118 23.88 25.91 -3.42
C PHE A 118 24.66 26.97 -2.61
N ASP A 119 24.68 28.22 -3.07
CA ASP A 119 25.49 29.31 -2.49
C ASP A 119 25.14 29.64 -1.03
N GLY A 120 23.91 29.34 -0.61
CA GLY A 120 23.44 29.58 0.75
C GLY A 120 23.75 28.48 1.76
N GLY A 121 24.33 27.35 1.31
CA GLY A 121 24.49 26.14 2.12
C GLY A 121 23.18 25.62 2.70
N ILE A 122 23.25 24.69 3.64
CA ILE A 122 22.06 24.08 4.26
C ILE A 122 21.13 25.13 4.87
N SER A 123 21.69 26.12 5.59
CA SER A 123 20.90 27.16 6.28
C SER A 123 20.15 28.07 5.31
N GLY A 124 20.77 28.45 4.19
CA GLY A 124 20.13 29.25 3.15
C GLY A 124 19.00 28.49 2.46
N CYS A 125 19.22 27.23 2.09
CA CYS A 125 18.20 26.38 1.48
C CYS A 125 16.98 26.20 2.39
N MET A 126 17.19 25.92 3.67
CA MET A 126 16.10 25.79 4.64
C MET A 126 15.31 27.09 4.83
N ARG A 127 16.01 28.25 4.81
CA ARG A 127 15.36 29.56 4.89
C ARG A 127 14.47 29.82 3.68
N LEU A 128 14.97 29.56 2.47
CA LEU A 128 14.21 29.73 1.23
C LEU A 128 13.01 28.77 1.16
N ALA A 129 13.17 27.52 1.58
CA ALA A 129 12.06 26.58 1.68
C ALA A 129 10.95 27.11 2.62
N LYS A 130 11.33 27.65 3.79
CA LYS A 130 10.39 28.29 4.73
C LYS A 130 9.73 29.53 4.15
N GLU A 131 10.46 30.36 3.43
CA GLU A 131 9.92 31.55 2.77
C GLU A 131 8.87 31.16 1.72
N HIS A 132 9.16 30.14 0.89
CA HIS A 132 8.20 29.60 -0.09
C HIS A 132 6.94 29.02 0.55
N LEU A 133 7.07 28.37 1.70
CA LEU A 133 5.96 27.77 2.45
C LEU A 133 5.32 28.73 3.46
N SER A 134 5.78 29.99 3.51
CA SER A 134 5.32 30.94 4.53
C SER A 134 3.81 31.22 4.47
N CYS A 135 3.21 31.07 3.28
CA CYS A 135 1.78 31.14 3.04
C CYS A 135 0.94 30.08 3.77
N TRP A 136 1.56 29.01 4.29
CA TRP A 136 0.87 27.91 4.97
C TRP A 136 0.86 28.02 6.50
N HIS A 137 1.53 29.02 7.11
CA HIS A 137 1.59 29.15 8.57
C HIS A 137 0.19 29.22 9.23
N SER A 138 -0.77 29.89 8.60
CA SER A 138 -2.15 29.99 9.09
C SER A 138 -3.04 28.79 8.73
N LYS A 139 -2.49 27.78 8.01
CA LYS A 139 -3.23 26.63 7.48
C LYS A 139 -2.86 25.31 8.17
N SER A 140 -2.46 25.35 9.44
CA SER A 140 -2.01 24.17 10.21
C SER A 140 -3.04 23.03 10.22
N GLU A 141 -4.32 23.33 10.48
CA GLU A 141 -5.42 22.35 10.48
C GLU A 141 -5.59 21.69 9.11
N LEU A 142 -5.56 22.50 8.03
CA LEU A 142 -5.67 21.99 6.67
C LEU A 142 -4.53 21.02 6.31
N LYS A 143 -3.29 21.35 6.70
CA LYS A 143 -2.13 20.48 6.51
C LYS A 143 -2.28 19.16 7.26
N ALA A 144 -2.76 19.22 8.51
CA ALA A 144 -2.99 18.03 9.33
C ALA A 144 -4.03 17.11 8.70
N GLU A 145 -5.16 17.65 8.25
CA GLU A 145 -6.22 16.89 7.58
C GLU A 145 -5.75 16.24 6.28
N VAL A 146 -4.97 16.96 5.46
CA VAL A 146 -4.38 16.39 4.23
C VAL A 146 -3.43 15.25 4.57
N LEU A 147 -2.52 15.43 5.54
CA LEU A 147 -1.59 14.39 5.98
C LEU A 147 -2.32 13.17 6.56
N CYS A 148 -3.36 13.36 7.37
CA CYS A 148 -4.21 12.30 7.89
C CYS A 148 -4.93 11.53 6.77
N GLY A 149 -5.49 12.24 5.78
CA GLY A 149 -6.13 11.63 4.62
C GLY A 149 -5.14 10.79 3.80
N ILE A 150 -3.94 11.33 3.52
CA ILE A 150 -2.87 10.60 2.82
C ILE A 150 -2.42 9.38 3.63
N LYS A 151 -2.27 9.52 4.94
CA LYS A 151 -1.92 8.43 5.85
C LYS A 151 -2.94 7.30 5.84
N GLU A 152 -4.23 7.60 5.82
CA GLU A 152 -5.27 6.58 5.73
C GLU A 152 -5.21 5.83 4.39
N ILE A 153 -5.05 6.55 3.28
CA ILE A 153 -4.86 5.95 1.95
C ILE A 153 -3.66 5.00 1.97
N GLY A 154 -2.51 5.46 2.47
CA GLY A 154 -1.30 4.63 2.56
C GLY A 154 -1.44 3.43 3.49
N SER A 155 -2.19 3.57 4.60
CA SER A 155 -2.46 2.47 5.53
C SER A 155 -3.30 1.37 4.88
N VAL A 156 -4.31 1.74 4.09
CA VAL A 156 -5.12 0.77 3.32
C VAL A 156 -4.24 0.08 2.28
N LEU A 157 -3.49 0.81 1.47
CA LEU A 157 -2.64 0.25 0.41
C LEU A 157 -1.57 -0.69 0.97
N TYR A 158 -0.91 -0.30 2.05
CA TYR A 158 0.05 -1.17 2.71
C TYR A 158 -0.60 -2.45 3.24
N TRP A 159 -1.78 -2.32 3.85
CA TRP A 159 -2.52 -3.49 4.32
C TRP A 159 -2.98 -4.39 3.17
N MET A 160 -3.35 -3.86 2.00
CA MET A 160 -3.60 -4.67 0.80
C MET A 160 -2.35 -5.45 0.39
N GLY A 161 -1.16 -4.87 0.54
CA GLY A 161 0.11 -5.58 0.36
C GLY A 161 0.32 -6.73 1.37
N LEU A 162 0.02 -6.50 2.65
CA LEU A 162 0.07 -7.58 3.66
C LEU A 162 -0.97 -8.68 3.38
N LEU A 163 -2.17 -8.30 2.95
CA LEU A 163 -3.24 -9.23 2.56
C LEU A 163 -2.80 -10.07 1.37
N ASP A 164 -2.17 -9.47 0.38
CA ASP A 164 -1.67 -10.15 -0.80
C ASP A 164 -0.57 -11.18 -0.47
N ILE A 165 0.33 -10.86 0.47
CA ILE A 165 1.31 -11.83 1.00
C ILE A 165 0.61 -13.01 1.69
N VAL A 166 -0.36 -12.72 2.56
CA VAL A 166 -1.08 -13.76 3.30
C VAL A 166 -1.90 -14.66 2.38
N LEU A 167 -2.60 -14.10 1.39
CA LEU A 167 -3.36 -14.88 0.42
C LEU A 167 -2.45 -15.79 -0.39
N ARG A 168 -1.31 -15.30 -0.88
CA ARG A 168 -0.33 -16.15 -1.57
C ARG A 168 0.21 -17.27 -0.69
N GLU A 169 0.45 -17.03 0.60
CA GLU A 169 0.89 -18.09 1.51
C GLU A 169 -0.21 -19.12 1.77
N VAL A 170 -1.47 -18.68 1.95
CA VAL A 170 -2.63 -19.58 2.10
C VAL A 170 -2.83 -20.42 0.85
N ASP A 171 -2.78 -19.81 -0.33
CA ASP A 171 -2.98 -20.49 -1.62
C ASP A 171 -1.84 -21.49 -1.88
N THR A 172 -0.59 -21.10 -1.62
CA THR A 172 0.58 -21.99 -1.75
C THR A 172 0.46 -23.19 -0.81
N ARG A 173 0.10 -22.96 0.45
CA ARG A 173 -0.11 -24.04 1.41
C ARG A 173 -1.23 -24.98 0.98
N GLN A 174 -2.35 -24.42 0.53
CA GLN A 174 -3.49 -25.20 0.05
C GLN A 174 -3.10 -26.04 -1.17
N PHE A 175 -2.40 -25.44 -2.14
CA PHE A 175 -1.89 -26.12 -3.32
C PHE A 175 -0.98 -27.29 -2.97
N MET A 176 -0.01 -27.09 -2.06
CA MET A 176 0.90 -28.16 -1.64
C MET A 176 0.16 -29.33 -0.97
N GLN A 177 -0.94 -29.05 -0.28
CA GLN A 177 -1.77 -30.08 0.37
C GLN A 177 -2.71 -30.80 -0.62
N THR A 178 -3.16 -30.13 -1.69
CA THR A 178 -4.10 -30.68 -2.67
C THR A 178 -3.41 -31.32 -3.87
N ALA A 179 -2.19 -30.91 -4.21
CA ALA A 179 -1.45 -31.35 -5.39
C ALA A 179 -1.40 -32.89 -5.57
N PRO A 180 -1.09 -33.72 -4.54
CA PRO A 180 -1.09 -35.17 -4.70
C PRO A 180 -2.45 -35.75 -5.08
N TRP A 181 -3.53 -35.17 -4.55
CA TRP A 181 -4.92 -35.61 -4.83
C TRP A 181 -5.38 -35.22 -6.23
N LEU A 182 -4.81 -34.13 -6.77
CA LEU A 182 -5.01 -33.66 -8.14
C LEU A 182 -4.11 -34.39 -9.15
N GLY A 183 -3.20 -35.25 -8.70
CA GLY A 183 -2.23 -35.95 -9.54
C GLY A 183 -1.10 -35.07 -10.03
N LEU A 184 -0.80 -33.98 -9.33
CA LEU A 184 0.27 -33.06 -9.66
C LEU A 184 1.56 -33.49 -8.96
N ILE A 185 2.61 -33.72 -9.74
CA ILE A 185 3.93 -34.17 -9.28
C ILE A 185 4.99 -33.15 -9.70
N PRO A 186 5.97 -32.80 -8.85
CA PRO A 186 7.07 -31.93 -9.24
C PRO A 186 7.97 -32.62 -10.28
N GLY A 187 8.23 -31.95 -11.39
CA GLY A 187 9.23 -32.33 -12.39
C GLY A 187 10.64 -31.83 -12.04
N ALA A 188 11.64 -32.28 -12.82
CA ALA A 188 13.05 -31.98 -12.57
C ALA A 188 13.39 -30.48 -12.54
N ASP A 189 12.68 -29.67 -13.34
CA ASP A 189 12.89 -28.22 -13.46
C ASP A 189 11.75 -27.39 -12.83
N GLY A 190 11.04 -27.94 -11.84
CA GLY A 190 9.90 -27.26 -11.22
C GLY A 190 8.63 -27.21 -12.09
N GLN A 191 8.61 -27.97 -13.18
CA GLN A 191 7.42 -28.17 -14.00
C GLN A 191 6.38 -28.97 -13.21
N ILE A 192 5.09 -28.68 -13.43
CA ILE A 192 4.00 -29.47 -12.86
C ILE A 192 3.70 -30.61 -13.84
N LEU A 193 3.99 -31.86 -13.44
CA LEU A 193 3.68 -33.07 -14.20
C LEU A 193 2.37 -33.68 -13.72
N HIS A 194 1.66 -34.35 -14.63
CA HIS A 194 0.45 -35.11 -14.30
C HIS A 194 0.80 -36.59 -14.12
N SER A 195 0.31 -37.19 -13.03
CA SER A 195 0.53 -38.61 -12.71
C SER A 195 -0.20 -39.58 -13.64
N GLN A 196 -1.21 -39.11 -14.37
CA GLN A 196 -2.03 -39.89 -15.29
C GLN A 196 -2.20 -39.15 -16.62
N GLU A 197 -2.09 -39.86 -17.74
CA GLU A 197 -2.24 -39.30 -19.09
C GLU A 197 -3.69 -38.92 -19.45
N GLY A 198 -4.67 -39.34 -18.64
CA GLY A 198 -6.11 -39.18 -18.90
C GLY A 198 -6.75 -37.85 -18.45
N GLY A 199 -5.98 -36.89 -17.93
CA GLY A 199 -6.47 -35.57 -17.48
C GLY A 199 -7.30 -35.58 -16.17
N ASP A 200 -7.96 -36.68 -15.85
CA ASP A 200 -8.63 -36.93 -14.57
C ASP A 200 -7.60 -37.05 -13.43
N SER A 201 -7.97 -36.55 -12.25
CA SER A 201 -7.13 -36.71 -11.06
C SER A 201 -7.25 -38.12 -10.47
N PRO A 202 -6.24 -38.58 -9.69
CA PRO A 202 -6.29 -39.87 -9.01
C PRO A 202 -7.57 -40.08 -8.18
N MET A 203 -8.07 -39.01 -7.55
CA MET A 203 -9.28 -39.07 -6.73
C MET A 203 -10.54 -39.26 -7.59
N VAL A 204 -10.64 -38.56 -8.73
CA VAL A 204 -11.73 -38.74 -9.71
C VAL A 204 -11.68 -40.15 -10.32
N THR A 205 -10.50 -40.60 -10.76
CA THR A 205 -10.30 -41.94 -11.31
C THR A 205 -10.71 -43.03 -10.31
N LEU A 206 -10.33 -42.88 -9.03
CA LEU A 206 -10.71 -43.82 -7.97
C LEU A 206 -12.23 -43.94 -7.81
N PHE A 207 -12.95 -42.81 -7.72
CA PHE A 207 -14.40 -42.85 -7.53
C PHE A 207 -15.16 -43.27 -8.79
N LYS A 208 -14.66 -42.95 -9.99
CA LYS A 208 -15.19 -43.50 -11.24
C LYS A 208 -15.06 -45.02 -11.28
N SER A 209 -13.86 -45.55 -11.01
CA SER A 209 -13.62 -47.00 -10.97
C SER A 209 -14.46 -47.70 -9.90
N ALA A 210 -14.56 -47.13 -8.69
CA ALA A 210 -15.38 -47.67 -7.61
C ALA A 210 -16.88 -47.67 -7.98
N THR A 211 -17.36 -46.63 -8.67
CA THR A 211 -18.75 -46.56 -9.15
C THR A 211 -19.02 -47.65 -10.18
N THR A 212 -18.14 -47.84 -11.16
CA THR A 212 -18.28 -48.91 -12.17
C THR A 212 -18.28 -50.31 -11.55
N ALA A 213 -17.38 -50.56 -10.59
CA ALA A 213 -17.32 -51.83 -9.86
C ALA A 213 -18.57 -52.09 -9.01
N THR A 214 -19.17 -51.03 -8.46
CA THR A 214 -20.36 -51.14 -7.62
C THR A 214 -21.64 -51.30 -8.43
N MET A 215 -21.75 -50.62 -9.57
CA MET A 215 -22.88 -50.74 -10.50
C MET A 215 -22.95 -52.11 -11.16
N SER A 216 -21.82 -52.79 -11.32
CA SER A 216 -21.74 -54.16 -11.83
C SER A 216 -22.01 -55.24 -10.77
N ASN A 217 -22.09 -54.89 -9.48
CA ASN A 217 -22.32 -55.83 -8.41
C ASN A 217 -23.83 -55.94 -8.05
N PRO A 218 -24.48 -57.09 -8.28
CA PRO A 218 -25.92 -57.27 -8.02
C PRO A 218 -26.29 -57.22 -6.53
N ASN A 219 -25.32 -57.33 -5.62
CA ASN A 219 -25.55 -57.28 -4.16
C ASN A 219 -25.48 -55.84 -3.60
N CYS A 220 -25.20 -54.83 -4.43
CA CYS A 220 -25.15 -53.46 -3.94
C CYS A 220 -26.55 -52.89 -3.71
N LYS A 221 -26.86 -52.57 -2.45
CA LYS A 221 -28.17 -52.03 -2.05
C LYS A 221 -28.38 -50.56 -2.44
N ASN A 222 -27.31 -49.80 -2.70
CA ASN A 222 -27.40 -48.37 -2.98
C ASN A 222 -26.31 -47.90 -3.97
N PRO A 223 -26.43 -48.23 -5.26
CA PRO A 223 -25.47 -47.82 -6.29
C PRO A 223 -25.53 -46.31 -6.59
N THR A 224 -26.68 -45.67 -6.35
CA THR A 224 -26.86 -44.23 -6.63
C THR A 224 -26.01 -43.34 -5.73
N SER A 225 -25.76 -43.72 -4.47
CA SER A 225 -24.83 -42.99 -3.60
C SER A 225 -23.39 -42.94 -4.14
N PHE A 226 -22.88 -44.02 -4.74
CA PHE A 226 -21.54 -44.04 -5.32
C PHE A 226 -21.44 -43.13 -6.55
N HIS A 227 -22.46 -43.14 -7.41
CA HIS A 227 -22.54 -42.21 -8.53
C HIS A 227 -22.57 -40.74 -8.07
N THR A 228 -23.31 -40.41 -7.00
CA THR A 228 -23.29 -39.07 -6.41
C THR A 228 -21.89 -38.70 -5.90
N ILE A 229 -21.21 -39.59 -5.18
CA ILE A 229 -19.85 -39.34 -4.68
C ILE A 229 -18.88 -39.11 -5.85
N SER A 230 -18.97 -39.89 -6.93
CA SER A 230 -18.15 -39.69 -8.13
C SER A 230 -18.35 -38.31 -8.76
N ARG A 231 -19.60 -37.84 -8.88
CA ARG A 231 -19.88 -36.48 -9.38
C ARG A 231 -19.37 -35.39 -8.43
N GLN A 232 -19.46 -35.60 -7.12
CA GLN A 232 -18.92 -34.66 -6.13
C GLN A 232 -17.38 -34.61 -6.16
N ALA A 233 -16.72 -35.73 -6.45
CA ALA A 233 -15.28 -35.78 -6.65
C ALA A 233 -14.86 -34.95 -7.88
N GLU A 234 -15.58 -35.06 -9.00
CA GLU A 234 -15.36 -34.22 -10.19
C GLU A 234 -15.56 -32.72 -9.91
N ALA A 235 -16.62 -32.37 -9.19
CA ALA A 235 -16.87 -30.99 -8.79
C ALA A 235 -15.76 -30.43 -7.87
N ALA A 236 -15.32 -31.22 -6.89
CA ALA A 236 -14.23 -30.84 -5.99
C ALA A 236 -12.89 -30.69 -6.75
N ASP A 237 -12.61 -31.58 -7.70
CA ASP A 237 -11.43 -31.52 -8.56
C ASP A 237 -11.35 -30.20 -9.33
N LEU A 238 -12.45 -29.81 -9.96
CA LEU A 238 -12.56 -28.53 -10.68
C LEU A 238 -12.34 -27.33 -9.76
N LEU A 239 -12.93 -27.33 -8.56
CA LEU A 239 -12.77 -26.23 -7.59
C LEU A 239 -11.31 -26.06 -7.15
N TYR A 240 -10.60 -27.16 -6.88
CA TYR A 240 -9.20 -27.07 -6.45
C TYR A 240 -8.25 -26.75 -7.60
N LYS A 241 -8.54 -27.19 -8.84
CA LYS A 241 -7.77 -26.79 -10.03
C LYS A 241 -7.95 -25.31 -10.38
N ALA A 242 -9.15 -24.75 -10.22
CA ALA A 242 -9.43 -23.35 -10.54
C ALA A 242 -8.70 -22.36 -9.59
N ASN A 243 -8.40 -22.77 -8.35
CA ASN A 243 -7.75 -21.93 -7.34
C ASN A 243 -6.21 -21.85 -7.47
N ILE A 244 -5.61 -22.41 -8.52
CA ILE A 244 -4.14 -22.44 -8.69
C ILE A 244 -3.59 -21.07 -9.14
N ASN A 245 -4.40 -20.24 -9.80
CA ASN A 245 -4.00 -18.94 -10.34
C ASN A 245 -4.81 -17.81 -9.71
N THR A 246 -4.32 -17.24 -8.61
CA THR A 246 -4.94 -16.08 -7.95
C THR A 246 -4.22 -14.78 -8.34
N GLY A 247 -5.01 -13.76 -8.69
CA GLY A 247 -4.50 -12.42 -9.00
C GLY A 247 -4.05 -11.67 -7.75
N SER A 248 -3.18 -10.68 -7.94
CA SER A 248 -2.67 -9.84 -6.86
C SER A 248 -3.70 -8.81 -6.39
N VAL A 249 -4.05 -8.84 -5.11
CA VAL A 249 -5.02 -7.88 -4.53
C VAL A 249 -4.43 -6.47 -4.49
N LEU A 250 -3.11 -6.36 -4.32
CA LEU A 250 -2.43 -5.07 -4.32
C LEU A 250 -2.44 -4.44 -5.72
N GLU A 251 -2.19 -5.22 -6.78
CA GLU A 251 -2.27 -4.73 -8.17
C GLU A 251 -3.67 -4.20 -8.49
N TYR A 252 -4.70 -4.96 -8.11
CA TYR A 252 -6.08 -4.52 -8.26
C TYR A 252 -6.35 -3.21 -7.48
N ALA A 253 -5.85 -3.10 -6.24
CA ALA A 253 -6.01 -1.90 -5.43
C ALA A 253 -5.30 -0.67 -6.04
N LEU A 254 -4.11 -0.85 -6.63
CA LEU A 254 -3.37 0.21 -7.32
C LEU A 254 -4.09 0.66 -8.59
N ALA A 255 -4.60 -0.28 -9.40
CA ALA A 255 -5.41 0.03 -10.58
C ALA A 255 -6.69 0.80 -10.22
N PHE A 256 -7.39 0.35 -9.17
CA PHE A 256 -8.57 1.06 -8.65
C PHE A 256 -8.22 2.47 -8.17
N THR A 257 -7.10 2.62 -7.46
CA THR A 257 -6.63 3.93 -6.96
C THR A 257 -6.29 4.86 -8.11
N SER A 258 -5.65 4.36 -9.17
CA SER A 258 -5.39 5.11 -10.39
C SER A 258 -6.70 5.64 -11.01
N ALA A 259 -7.69 4.78 -11.17
CA ALA A 259 -9.00 5.17 -11.70
C ALA A 259 -9.73 6.20 -10.81
N ALA A 260 -9.55 6.12 -9.49
CA ALA A 260 -10.09 7.12 -8.56
C ALA A 260 -9.38 8.49 -8.71
N LEU A 261 -8.08 8.49 -9.03
CA LEU A 261 -7.27 9.69 -9.26
C LEU A 261 -7.54 10.36 -10.61
N ASP A 262 -7.97 9.62 -11.64
CA ASP A 262 -8.21 10.15 -12.99
C ASP A 262 -9.16 11.36 -12.99
N LYS A 263 -10.15 11.37 -12.08
CA LYS A 263 -11.09 12.48 -11.87
C LYS A 263 -10.43 13.80 -11.47
N TYR A 264 -9.25 13.73 -10.86
CA TYR A 264 -8.53 14.86 -10.27
C TYR A 264 -7.16 15.09 -10.93
N CYS A 265 -6.74 14.21 -11.84
CA CYS A 265 -5.43 14.24 -12.50
C CYS A 265 -5.13 15.61 -13.14
N SER A 266 -6.09 16.22 -13.82
CA SER A 266 -5.92 17.54 -14.45
C SER A 266 -5.70 18.70 -13.45
N LYS A 267 -6.15 18.55 -12.20
CA LYS A 267 -5.94 19.54 -11.13
C LYS A 267 -4.63 19.32 -10.39
N TRP A 268 -4.18 18.07 -10.32
CA TRP A 268 -3.01 17.65 -9.56
C TRP A 268 -1.75 17.47 -10.41
N SER A 269 -1.89 17.52 -11.74
CA SER A 269 -0.82 17.41 -12.71
C SER A 269 -1.06 18.37 -13.87
N ALA A 270 -0.24 19.41 -13.97
CA ALA A 270 -0.27 20.33 -15.09
C ALA A 270 0.51 19.74 -16.28
N ALA A 271 -0.10 19.71 -17.47
CA ALA A 271 0.62 19.37 -18.69
C ALA A 271 1.65 20.45 -19.02
N PRO A 272 2.92 20.11 -19.30
CA PRO A 272 3.93 21.11 -19.62
C PRO A 272 3.61 21.82 -20.93
N LYS A 273 3.62 23.15 -20.93
CA LYS A 273 3.27 23.97 -22.11
C LYS A 273 4.22 23.78 -23.29
N THR A 274 5.49 23.50 -23.00
CA THR A 274 6.59 23.39 -23.97
C THR A 274 6.89 21.96 -24.39
N GLY A 275 6.22 20.97 -23.79
CA GLY A 275 6.55 19.55 -23.95
C GLY A 275 7.82 19.10 -23.22
N PHE A 276 8.53 20.01 -22.54
CA PHE A 276 9.67 19.72 -21.66
C PHE A 276 9.27 19.86 -20.19
N ILE A 277 10.07 19.29 -19.28
CA ILE A 277 9.88 19.44 -17.83
C ILE A 277 9.85 20.94 -17.47
N ASP A 278 8.79 21.38 -16.80
CA ASP A 278 8.71 22.70 -16.19
C ASP A 278 9.35 22.63 -14.80
N ILE A 279 10.54 23.24 -14.69
CA ILE A 279 11.35 23.24 -13.47
C ILE A 279 10.80 24.18 -12.39
N THR A 280 9.83 25.03 -12.75
CA THR A 280 9.28 26.08 -11.88
C THR A 280 7.85 25.79 -11.40
N THR A 281 7.26 24.67 -11.81
CA THR A 281 5.89 24.31 -11.43
C THR A 281 5.75 24.25 -9.90
N SER A 282 4.73 24.90 -9.38
CA SER A 282 4.40 24.94 -7.95
C SER A 282 3.11 24.21 -7.59
N LYS A 283 2.28 23.87 -8.58
CA LYS A 283 0.91 23.38 -8.36
C LYS A 283 0.77 21.86 -8.43
N ASP A 284 1.73 21.13 -8.97
CA ASP A 284 1.63 19.67 -9.06
C ASP A 284 1.61 19.04 -7.67
N PHE A 285 0.94 17.89 -7.53
CA PHE A 285 0.79 17.20 -6.25
C PHE A 285 2.13 16.92 -5.58
N TYR A 286 3.17 16.55 -6.33
CA TYR A 286 4.49 16.30 -5.76
C TYR A 286 5.08 17.52 -5.04
N ARG A 287 4.77 18.75 -5.46
CA ARG A 287 5.22 19.98 -4.78
C ARG A 287 4.49 20.18 -3.47
N ILE A 288 3.19 19.89 -3.45
CA ILE A 288 2.37 19.95 -2.24
C ILE A 288 2.91 18.93 -1.23
N PHE A 289 3.14 17.70 -1.67
CA PHE A 289 3.68 16.64 -0.83
C PHE A 289 5.11 16.97 -0.33
N SER A 290 5.97 17.52 -1.19
CA SER A 290 7.31 18.00 -0.80
C SER A 290 7.25 19.07 0.30
N GLY A 291 6.33 20.03 0.18
CA GLY A 291 6.11 21.06 1.20
C GLY A 291 5.63 20.46 2.53
N LEU A 292 4.63 19.58 2.47
CA LEU A 292 4.12 18.89 3.66
C LEU A 292 5.19 18.02 4.32
N GLN A 293 6.02 17.35 3.52
CA GLN A 293 7.10 16.48 4.00
C GLN A 293 8.16 17.28 4.76
N ILE A 294 8.64 18.40 4.20
CA ILE A 294 9.70 19.17 4.86
C ILE A 294 9.21 19.82 6.16
N GLU A 295 7.99 20.38 6.19
CA GLU A 295 7.41 20.91 7.43
C GLU A 295 7.20 19.82 8.48
N TYR A 296 6.68 18.65 8.08
CA TYR A 296 6.50 17.51 8.98
C TYR A 296 7.84 17.01 9.55
N LEU A 297 8.90 16.96 8.74
CA LEU A 297 10.23 16.58 9.20
C LEU A 297 10.81 17.59 10.18
N GLU A 298 10.66 18.89 9.94
CA GLU A 298 11.10 19.93 10.87
C GLU A 298 10.38 19.86 12.21
N GLU A 299 9.06 19.69 12.20
CA GLU A 299 8.26 19.55 13.42
C GLU A 299 8.59 18.27 14.19
N SER A 300 8.97 17.18 13.50
CA SER A 300 9.33 15.91 14.13
C SER A 300 10.64 15.98 14.95
N VAL A 301 11.55 16.88 14.58
CA VAL A 301 12.85 17.05 15.25
C VAL A 301 12.75 18.03 16.42
N GLN A 302 11.79 18.94 16.39
CA GLN A 302 11.50 19.84 17.50
C GLN A 302 10.79 19.04 18.62
N LEU A 303 11.56 18.63 19.63
CA LEU A 303 11.15 17.81 20.80
C LEU A 303 9.89 18.27 21.56
N GLN A 304 9.25 19.40 21.21
CA GLN A 304 8.16 20.04 21.95
C GLN A 304 6.84 20.20 21.19
N SER A 305 6.75 19.85 19.90
CA SER A 305 5.47 19.95 19.17
C SER A 305 4.58 18.76 19.49
N ASN A 306 3.37 19.00 19.99
CA ASN A 306 2.41 17.95 20.32
C ASN A 306 1.27 17.82 19.29
N THR A 307 1.38 18.50 18.14
CA THR A 307 0.27 18.66 17.18
C THR A 307 0.30 17.64 16.03
N TYR A 308 1.49 17.19 15.62
CA TYR A 308 1.67 16.30 14.46
C TYR A 308 2.23 14.94 14.92
N GLU A 309 1.30 14.10 15.36
CA GLU A 309 1.54 13.07 16.37
C GLU A 309 2.10 11.73 15.82
N MET A 310 3.26 11.75 15.13
CA MET A 310 3.89 10.61 14.44
C MET A 310 2.89 9.81 13.59
N LEU A 311 2.49 10.35 12.44
CA LEU A 311 1.59 9.68 11.48
C LEU A 311 2.15 8.37 10.89
N GLY A 312 3.41 8.03 11.20
CA GLY A 312 4.09 6.81 10.80
C GLY A 312 4.45 6.77 9.31
N ASP A 313 4.93 5.61 8.87
CA ASP A 313 5.44 5.41 7.51
C ASP A 313 4.30 5.36 6.48
N SER A 314 3.04 5.27 6.92
CA SER A 314 1.85 5.28 6.06
C SER A 314 1.71 6.56 5.24
N VAL A 315 2.19 7.71 5.75
CA VAL A 315 2.17 8.97 4.97
C VAL A 315 2.97 8.82 3.68
N ALA A 316 4.17 8.24 3.78
CA ALA A 316 5.02 8.00 2.61
C ALA A 316 4.37 7.01 1.65
N TRP A 317 3.78 5.91 2.15
CA TRP A 317 3.04 4.97 1.31
C TRP A 317 1.89 5.61 0.55
N GLY A 318 1.11 6.49 1.18
CA GLY A 318 0.03 7.22 0.53
C GLY A 318 0.54 8.25 -0.47
N GLY A 319 1.43 9.14 -0.04
CA GLY A 319 1.92 10.25 -0.85
C GLY A 319 2.73 9.79 -2.06
N CYS A 320 3.67 8.86 -1.86
CA CYS A 320 4.44 8.29 -2.96
C CYS A 320 3.56 7.49 -3.92
N THR A 321 2.49 6.81 -3.46
CA THR A 321 1.57 6.13 -4.38
C THR A 321 0.84 7.13 -5.27
N ILE A 322 0.33 8.24 -4.73
CA ILE A 322 -0.33 9.28 -5.53
C ILE A 322 0.67 9.90 -6.52
N ILE A 323 1.88 10.26 -6.07
CA ILE A 323 2.95 10.79 -6.94
C ILE A 323 3.27 9.81 -8.06
N TYR A 324 3.41 8.52 -7.73
CA TYR A 324 3.75 7.48 -8.69
C TYR A 324 2.66 7.34 -9.74
N LEU A 325 1.40 7.16 -9.32
CA LEU A 325 0.26 6.96 -10.23
C LEU A 325 -0.02 8.19 -11.12
N LEU A 326 0.32 9.40 -10.66
CA LEU A 326 0.27 10.61 -11.49
C LEU A 326 1.46 10.76 -12.45
N GLY A 327 2.43 9.85 -12.44
CA GLY A 327 3.64 9.95 -13.26
C GLY A 327 4.62 11.04 -12.80
N GLN A 328 4.53 11.47 -11.54
CA GLN A 328 5.31 12.60 -11.00
C GLN A 328 6.56 12.16 -10.23
N GLN A 329 6.92 10.87 -10.21
CA GLN A 329 8.05 10.35 -9.44
C GLN A 329 9.38 11.07 -9.75
N LEU A 330 9.76 11.17 -11.02
CA LEU A 330 11.03 11.80 -11.40
C LEU A 330 11.08 13.29 -11.05
N HIS A 331 9.93 13.98 -11.19
CA HIS A 331 9.81 15.37 -10.76
C HIS A 331 10.00 15.50 -9.25
N PHE A 332 9.37 14.63 -8.46
CA PHE A 332 9.55 14.59 -7.02
C PHE A 332 11.01 14.34 -6.62
N GLU A 333 11.65 13.34 -7.21
CA GLU A 333 13.05 13.00 -6.89
C GLU A 333 14.01 14.17 -7.15
N LEU A 334 13.76 14.96 -8.20
CA LEU A 334 14.56 16.12 -8.58
C LEU A 334 14.24 17.39 -7.76
N PHE A 335 12.96 17.62 -7.45
CA PHE A 335 12.47 18.91 -6.96
C PHE A 335 11.93 18.89 -5.53
N ASP A 336 11.99 17.76 -4.82
CA ASP A 336 11.65 17.70 -3.39
C ASP A 336 12.60 18.58 -2.57
N PHE A 337 12.06 19.37 -1.64
CA PHE A 337 12.84 20.30 -0.82
C PHE A 337 13.83 19.56 0.08
N SER A 338 13.42 18.45 0.69
CA SER A 338 14.29 17.69 1.59
C SER A 338 15.44 17.03 0.82
N HIS A 339 15.19 16.51 -0.39
CA HIS A 339 16.21 15.95 -1.25
C HIS A 339 17.21 17.02 -1.71
N GLN A 340 16.73 18.20 -2.10
CA GLN A 340 17.60 19.31 -2.49
C GLN A 340 18.51 19.75 -1.33
N VAL A 341 17.96 19.87 -0.12
CA VAL A 341 18.74 20.19 1.09
C VAL A 341 19.81 19.12 1.36
N LEU A 342 19.48 17.84 1.22
CA LEU A 342 20.45 16.75 1.35
C LEU A 342 21.57 16.84 0.31
N ASN A 343 21.25 17.14 -0.95
CA ASN A 343 22.25 17.28 -2.01
C ASN A 343 23.22 18.45 -1.72
N VAL A 344 22.70 19.56 -1.17
CA VAL A 344 23.53 20.70 -0.72
C VAL A 344 24.39 20.30 0.47
N ALA A 345 23.84 19.55 1.43
CA ALA A 345 24.59 19.06 2.59
C ALA A 345 25.75 18.14 2.19
N GLU A 346 25.57 17.28 1.18
CA GLU A 346 26.63 16.42 0.65
C GLU A 346 27.79 17.26 0.10
N VAL A 347 27.51 18.31 -0.68
CA VAL A 347 28.54 19.21 -1.22
C VAL A 347 29.23 20.02 -0.10
N GLU A 348 28.47 20.55 0.86
CA GLU A 348 29.02 21.34 1.98
C GLU A 348 29.93 20.47 2.88
N SER A 349 29.58 19.18 3.07
CA SER A 349 30.38 18.24 3.86
C SER A 349 31.76 17.93 3.27
N VAL A 350 31.91 18.05 1.94
CA VAL A 350 33.18 17.88 1.23
C VAL A 350 34.02 19.16 1.26
N ALA A 351 33.38 20.33 1.43
CA ALA A 351 34.03 21.64 1.34
C ALA A 351 34.48 22.24 2.69
N ILE A 352 33.91 21.83 3.83
CA ILE A 352 34.14 22.49 5.13
C ILE A 352 35.21 21.80 6.00
N SER A 353 36.15 22.61 6.51
CA SER A 353 37.12 22.25 7.55
C SER A 353 36.51 22.38 8.97
N PRO A 354 37.04 21.67 10.00
CA PRO A 354 36.37 21.55 11.30
C PRO A 354 36.67 22.75 12.21
N THR A 355 36.47 23.98 11.73
CA THR A 355 36.67 25.17 12.55
C THR A 355 35.45 26.08 12.53
N GLN A 356 34.84 26.19 13.72
CA GLN A 356 33.82 27.15 14.14
C GLN A 356 32.38 26.88 13.68
N LYS A 357 31.68 25.96 14.37
CA LYS A 357 30.21 25.99 14.42
C LYS A 357 29.71 25.77 15.86
N ASN A 358 28.67 26.51 16.23
CA ASN A 358 28.03 26.52 17.54
C ASN A 358 27.39 25.15 17.84
N PRO A 359 27.71 24.46 18.96
CA PRO A 359 27.40 23.04 19.15
C PRO A 359 25.89 22.72 19.18
N ASN A 360 25.06 23.61 19.74
CA ASN A 360 23.60 23.40 19.82
C ASN A 360 22.89 23.54 18.48
N PHE A 361 23.41 24.39 17.58
CA PHE A 361 22.84 24.58 16.23
C PHE A 361 23.19 23.41 15.31
N LEU A 362 24.40 22.86 15.47
CA LEU A 362 24.87 21.70 14.71
C LEU A 362 24.04 20.45 15.01
N GLN A 363 23.73 20.20 16.29
CA GLN A 363 22.98 19.01 16.71
C GLN A 363 21.53 18.98 16.16
N GLY A 364 20.87 20.15 16.09
CA GLY A 364 19.52 20.25 15.51
C GLY A 364 19.50 20.02 13.99
N ILE A 365 20.51 20.52 13.28
CA ILE A 365 20.66 20.30 11.83
C ILE A 365 20.99 18.84 11.53
N GLU A 366 21.90 18.22 12.28
CA GLU A 366 22.25 16.82 12.10
C GLU A 366 21.04 15.90 12.30
N GLY A 367 20.23 16.13 13.34
CA GLY A 367 18.98 15.38 13.56
C GLY A 367 17.99 15.52 12.40
N LEU A 368 17.85 16.74 11.85
CA LEU A 368 16.99 17.00 10.70
C LEU A 368 17.52 16.33 9.41
N LEU A 369 18.81 16.40 9.15
CA LEU A 369 19.42 15.73 7.99
C LEU A 369 19.25 14.21 8.07
N GLU A 370 19.40 13.60 9.25
CA GLU A 370 19.15 12.16 9.42
C GLU A 370 17.67 11.80 9.21
N ALA A 371 16.74 12.65 9.68
CA ALA A 371 15.32 12.48 9.41
C ALA A 371 15.02 12.57 7.91
N MET A 372 15.60 13.54 7.20
CA MET A 372 15.49 13.68 5.74
C MET A 372 16.07 12.47 5.00
N LYS A 373 17.24 11.96 5.41
CA LYS A 373 17.83 10.73 4.84
C LYS A 373 16.93 9.52 5.04
N LYS A 374 16.28 9.40 6.20
CA LYS A 374 15.31 8.33 6.48
C LYS A 374 14.08 8.46 5.58
N ALA A 375 13.53 9.67 5.42
CA ALA A 375 12.41 9.93 4.53
C ALA A 375 12.73 9.60 3.07
N ARG A 376 13.88 10.07 2.55
CA ARG A 376 14.35 9.75 1.19
C ARG A 376 14.48 8.24 0.96
N ARG A 377 15.06 7.50 1.91
CA ARG A 377 15.15 6.03 1.84
C ARG A 377 13.78 5.36 1.82
N LEU A 378 12.86 5.81 2.66
CA LEU A 378 11.50 5.27 2.70
C LEU A 378 10.75 5.56 1.39
N ASN A 379 10.80 6.79 0.89
CA ASN A 379 10.16 7.17 -0.37
C ASN A 379 10.68 6.34 -1.55
N ASN A 380 12.00 6.21 -1.66
CA ASN A 380 12.63 5.38 -2.70
C ASN A 380 12.22 3.90 -2.60
N HIS A 381 12.12 3.39 -1.37
CA HIS A 381 11.64 2.03 -1.13
C HIS A 381 10.20 1.85 -1.61
N VAL A 382 9.30 2.79 -1.27
CA VAL A 382 7.91 2.77 -1.74
C VAL A 382 7.84 2.83 -3.26
N PHE A 383 8.55 3.76 -3.91
CA PHE A 383 8.57 3.85 -5.38
C PHE A 383 9.10 2.58 -6.04
N SER A 384 10.14 1.96 -5.48
CA SER A 384 10.66 0.69 -5.99
C SER A 384 9.64 -0.44 -5.88
N MET A 385 8.92 -0.51 -4.75
CA MET A 385 7.84 -1.48 -4.55
C MET A 385 6.68 -1.26 -5.53
N LEU A 386 6.29 0.00 -5.75
CA LEU A 386 5.23 0.34 -6.70
C LEU A 386 5.63 -0.01 -8.13
N LYS A 387 6.87 0.30 -8.55
CA LYS A 387 7.40 -0.07 -9.87
C LYS A 387 7.43 -1.58 -10.11
N ALA A 388 7.76 -2.36 -9.08
CA ALA A 388 7.77 -3.82 -9.17
C ALA A 388 6.35 -4.42 -9.29
N ARG A 389 5.31 -3.73 -8.80
CA ARG A 389 3.94 -4.25 -8.77
C ARG A 389 3.02 -3.66 -9.83
N CYS A 390 3.22 -2.41 -10.19
CA CYS A 390 2.39 -1.68 -11.15
C CYS A 390 3.32 -0.86 -12.05
N PRO A 391 4.07 -1.49 -12.97
CA PRO A 391 4.97 -0.78 -13.86
C PRO A 391 4.16 0.18 -14.74
N LEU A 392 4.46 1.48 -14.65
CA LEU A 392 3.86 2.48 -15.53
C LEU A 392 4.60 2.47 -16.86
N GLU A 393 3.86 2.62 -17.96
CA GLU A 393 4.46 2.78 -19.28
C GLU A 393 5.36 4.01 -19.33
N ASP A 394 6.56 3.85 -19.86
CA ASP A 394 7.46 4.98 -20.12
C ASP A 394 6.97 5.78 -21.34
N LYS A 395 5.94 6.57 -21.10
CA LYS A 395 5.35 7.48 -22.08
C LYS A 395 6.35 8.53 -22.59
N GLN A 396 7.42 8.82 -21.84
CA GLN A 396 8.47 9.75 -22.26
C GLN A 396 9.43 9.12 -23.28
N ALA A 397 9.69 7.82 -23.21
CA ALA A 397 10.44 7.11 -24.26
C ALA A 397 9.72 7.19 -25.62
N CYS A 398 8.39 7.15 -25.64
CA CYS A 398 7.57 7.35 -26.84
C CYS A 398 7.66 8.78 -27.41
N ALA A 399 8.21 9.74 -26.64
CA ALA A 399 8.45 11.11 -27.06
C ALA A 399 9.73 11.28 -27.88
N ILE A 400 10.53 10.23 -28.06
CA ILE A 400 11.81 10.30 -28.74
C ILE A 400 11.70 9.46 -30.01
N LYS A 401 11.89 10.08 -31.19
CA LYS A 401 11.99 9.35 -32.45
C LYS A 401 13.22 8.42 -32.40
N GLN A 402 13.24 7.36 -33.21
CA GLN A 402 14.44 6.53 -33.38
C GLN A 402 15.70 7.34 -33.78
N SER A 403 15.51 8.52 -34.38
CA SER A 403 16.60 9.46 -34.69
C SER A 403 17.13 10.25 -33.47
N GLY A 404 16.59 10.05 -32.27
CA GLY A 404 16.92 10.82 -31.06
C GLY A 404 16.23 12.20 -30.97
N ALA A 405 15.40 12.56 -31.95
CA ALA A 405 14.72 13.86 -31.96
C ALA A 405 13.46 13.84 -31.07
N PRO A 406 13.28 14.84 -30.19
CA PRO A 406 12.09 14.95 -29.35
C PRO A 406 10.84 15.30 -30.18
N LEU A 407 9.72 14.66 -29.87
CA LEU A 407 8.40 14.95 -30.39
C LEU A 407 7.75 16.01 -29.48
N HIS A 408 7.72 17.27 -29.91
CA HIS A 408 7.16 18.38 -29.10
C HIS A 408 5.65 18.27 -28.80
N ARG A 409 4.95 17.30 -29.41
CA ARG A 409 3.58 16.91 -29.08
C ARG A 409 3.41 15.40 -29.33
N ILE A 410 3.04 14.64 -28.29
CA ILE A 410 2.50 13.28 -28.39
C ILE A 410 1.11 13.30 -27.79
N LYS A 411 0.12 12.81 -28.55
CA LYS A 411 -1.14 12.39 -27.96
C LYS A 411 -0.93 10.94 -27.56
N PHE A 412 -0.84 10.68 -26.27
CA PHE A 412 -0.99 9.33 -25.76
C PHE A 412 -2.43 8.94 -26.06
N GLU A 413 -2.64 7.88 -26.85
CA GLU A 413 -3.90 7.14 -26.72
C GLU A 413 -4.00 6.77 -25.24
N ASN A 414 -5.16 6.96 -24.63
CA ASN A 414 -5.37 6.50 -23.27
C ASN A 414 -5.03 5.01 -23.29
N THR A 415 -3.91 4.63 -22.67
CA THR A 415 -3.62 3.24 -22.43
C THR A 415 -4.85 2.69 -21.76
N VAL A 416 -5.46 1.67 -22.36
CA VAL A 416 -6.69 1.04 -21.88
C VAL A 416 -6.48 0.82 -20.39
N SER A 417 -7.18 1.63 -19.57
CA SER A 417 -6.90 1.70 -18.14
C SER A 417 -7.01 0.28 -17.63
N ALA A 418 -6.15 -0.14 -16.70
CA ALA A 418 -6.34 -1.45 -16.05
C ALA A 418 -7.75 -1.58 -15.44
N PHE A 419 -8.49 -0.47 -15.32
CA PHE A 419 -9.93 -0.37 -15.07
C PHE A 419 -10.82 -1.10 -16.10
N GLU A 420 -10.50 -0.99 -17.38
CA GLU A 420 -11.29 -1.51 -18.49
C GLU A 420 -11.07 -3.02 -18.68
N THR A 421 -10.07 -3.59 -18.00
CA THR A 421 -9.88 -5.04 -17.79
C THR A 421 -10.45 -5.55 -16.46
N LEU A 422 -11.02 -4.68 -15.61
CA LEU A 422 -11.69 -5.13 -14.39
C LEU A 422 -13.06 -5.72 -14.71
N PRO A 423 -13.52 -6.75 -13.96
CA PRO A 423 -14.88 -7.26 -14.09
C PRO A 423 -15.87 -6.12 -13.79
N GLN A 424 -16.56 -5.67 -14.83
CA GLN A 424 -17.60 -4.65 -14.69
C GLN A 424 -18.78 -5.21 -13.90
N LYS A 425 -19.43 -4.35 -13.12
CA LYS A 425 -20.57 -4.70 -12.29
C LYS A 425 -21.75 -5.04 -13.21
N GLY A 426 -21.88 -6.31 -13.61
CA GLY A 426 -22.94 -6.78 -14.50
C GLY A 426 -22.62 -7.96 -15.42
N ALA A 427 -21.47 -8.63 -15.27
CA ALA A 427 -21.17 -9.90 -15.94
C ALA A 427 -21.40 -11.09 -15.00
#